data_AF-A0A2V2GKV0-F1
#
_entry.id   AF-A0A2V2GKV0-F1
#
_cell.length_a   1.000
_cell.length_b   1.000
_cell.length_c   1.000
_cell.angle_alpha   90.00
_cell.angle_beta   90.00
_cell.angle_gamma   90.00
#
_symmetry.space_group_name_H-M   'P 1'
#
loop_
_entity.id
_entity.type
_entity.pdbx_description
1 polymer ?
#
loop_
_entity_poly.entity_id
_entity_poly.type
_entity_poly.pdbx_seq_one_letter_code
_entity_poly.pdbx_strand_id
1 'polypeptide(L)'
;MRAFLVSARLGRGKFGQPEEPQEPQEQEARQVEATPDYKELLDRQDARIAELEAQVTKVAKSKEFAEALAAEIERVRAETAEEKVAYELRLAGAHNVVAAKALLGEHGGDVAKL
;
A
#
# COMPACT_ATOMS: atom_id res chain seq x y z
N MET A 1 -38.82 54.35 -50.41
CA MET A 1 -39.11 53.01 -49.87
C MET A 1 -37.80 52.31 -49.53
N ARG A 2 -37.82 51.52 -48.45
CA ARG A 2 -36.81 50.58 -47.89
C ARG A 2 -35.78 50.09 -48.93
N ALA A 3 -34.49 50.26 -48.69
CA ALA A 3 -33.64 49.52 -47.76
C ALA A 3 -33.37 48.06 -48.20
N PHE A 4 -32.10 47.84 -48.54
CA PHE A 4 -31.20 46.83 -47.96
C PHE A 4 -31.00 45.46 -48.63
N LEU A 5 -29.70 45.10 -48.61
CA LEU A 5 -29.05 43.78 -48.54
C LEU A 5 -28.63 43.08 -49.85
N VAL A 6 -27.30 42.79 -49.86
CA VAL A 6 -26.66 41.51 -50.24
C VAL A 6 -26.32 41.36 -51.72
N SER A 7 -25.13 40.91 -52.12
CA SER A 7 -23.87 40.53 -51.47
C SER A 7 -22.90 40.12 -52.60
N ALA A 8 -21.62 40.00 -52.24
CA ALA A 8 -20.61 39.15 -52.86
C ALA A 8 -20.10 39.54 -54.26
N ARG A 9 -18.79 39.86 -54.31
CA ARG A 9 -17.76 38.94 -54.86
C ARG A 9 -16.47 39.74 -55.10
N LEU A 10 -15.53 39.64 -54.16
CA LEU A 10 -14.15 40.03 -54.39
C LEU A 10 -13.35 38.81 -54.89
N GLY A 11 -12.43 39.05 -55.82
CA GLY A 11 -11.35 38.11 -56.10
C GLY A 11 -10.69 38.26 -57.47
N ARG A 12 -9.91 39.32 -57.69
CA ARG A 12 -8.88 39.38 -58.74
C ARG A 12 -7.69 40.26 -58.31
N GLY A 13 -6.50 39.65 -58.25
CA GLY A 13 -5.21 40.20 -58.70
C GLY A 13 -4.56 41.41 -58.01
N LYS A 14 -3.48 41.13 -57.26
CA LYS A 14 -2.24 41.87 -56.92
C LYS A 14 -2.09 43.39 -57.24
N PHE A 15 -1.53 44.17 -56.29
CA PHE A 15 -0.30 45.01 -56.34
C PHE A 15 -0.26 46.06 -55.18
N GLY A 16 0.92 46.27 -54.54
CA GLY A 16 1.28 47.50 -53.76
C GLY A 16 1.48 47.38 -52.22
N GLN A 17 2.70 47.62 -51.71
CA GLN A 17 3.11 47.86 -50.29
C GLN A 17 2.95 49.36 -49.92
N PRO A 18 3.17 49.88 -48.67
CA PRO A 18 3.60 49.30 -47.37
C PRO A 18 2.73 49.75 -46.15
N GLU A 19 2.98 49.22 -44.94
CA GLU A 19 3.06 49.93 -43.63
C GLU A 19 2.94 48.98 -42.40
N GLU A 20 3.65 49.36 -41.33
CA GLU A 20 4.10 48.66 -40.11
C GLU A 20 3.01 48.38 -39.03
N PRO A 21 3.32 48.05 -37.75
CA PRO A 21 4.15 46.98 -37.15
C PRO A 21 3.33 46.14 -36.13
N GLN A 22 3.97 45.22 -35.38
CA GLN A 22 3.48 44.60 -34.12
C GLN A 22 2.48 43.42 -34.35
N GLU A 23 2.62 42.20 -33.83
CA GLU A 23 3.35 41.66 -32.67
C GLU A 23 3.66 40.17 -32.93
N PRO A 24 4.82 39.66 -32.47
CA PRO A 24 4.94 38.24 -32.15
C PRO A 24 5.26 38.09 -30.67
N GLN A 25 4.43 38.59 -29.75
CA GLN A 25 4.75 38.46 -28.31
C GLN A 25 3.59 38.13 -27.36
N GLU A 26 2.32 38.21 -27.76
CA GLU A 26 1.24 37.98 -26.78
C GLU A 26 0.80 36.53 -26.59
N GLN A 27 1.22 35.58 -27.44
CA GLN A 27 0.76 34.18 -27.32
C GLN A 27 1.65 33.28 -26.46
N GLU A 28 2.91 33.64 -26.21
CA GLU A 28 3.78 32.88 -25.28
C GLU A 28 3.57 33.29 -23.81
N ALA A 29 2.98 34.47 -23.55
CA ALA A 29 2.75 34.96 -22.19
C ALA A 29 1.53 34.33 -21.48
N ARG A 30 0.74 33.47 -22.15
CA ARG A 30 -0.50 32.90 -21.57
C ARG A 30 -0.35 31.52 -20.95
N GLN A 31 0.85 30.99 -20.83
CA GLN A 31 1.11 29.74 -20.09
C GLN A 31 2.25 29.90 -19.10
N VAL A 32 2.15 30.90 -18.22
CA VAL A 32 2.78 30.79 -16.90
C VAL A 32 1.63 30.63 -15.91
N GLU A 33 0.95 29.49 -16.01
CA GLU A 33 0.22 28.96 -14.85
C GLU A 33 1.26 28.93 -13.72
N ALA A 34 1.01 29.62 -12.62
CA ALA A 34 1.98 29.77 -11.54
C ALA A 34 2.40 28.37 -11.04
N THR A 35 3.50 27.87 -11.60
CA THR A 35 4.14 26.65 -11.12
C THR A 35 4.51 26.95 -9.67
N PRO A 36 4.08 26.14 -8.68
CA PRO A 36 4.57 26.31 -7.31
C PRO A 36 6.09 26.41 -7.38
N ASP A 37 6.69 27.26 -6.53
CA ASP A 37 8.15 27.37 -6.48
C ASP A 37 8.70 25.95 -6.44
N TYR A 38 9.64 25.64 -7.33
CA TYR A 38 10.17 24.29 -7.47
C TYR A 38 10.61 23.71 -6.12
N LYS A 39 11.05 24.59 -5.20
CA LYS A 39 11.34 24.26 -3.81
C LYS A 39 10.11 23.79 -3.03
N GLU A 40 8.98 24.49 -3.10
CA GLU A 40 7.73 24.08 -2.45
C GLU A 40 7.25 22.71 -2.96
N LEU A 41 7.45 22.42 -4.24
CA LEU A 41 7.13 21.11 -4.82
C LEU A 41 8.03 20.01 -4.25
N LEU A 42 9.32 20.26 -4.09
CA LEU A 42 10.26 19.33 -3.46
C LEU A 42 9.93 19.12 -1.99
N ASP A 43 9.72 20.20 -1.23
CA ASP A 43 9.38 20.13 0.20
C ASP A 43 8.08 19.34 0.43
N ARG A 44 7.08 19.51 -0.45
CA ARG A 44 5.83 18.73 -0.42
C ARG A 44 6.06 17.26 -0.72
N GLN A 45 6.96 16.94 -1.65
CA GLN A 45 7.31 15.55 -1.97
C GLN A 45 8.08 14.90 -0.82
N ASP A 46 9.06 15.59 -0.24
CA ASP A 46 9.82 15.11 0.91
C ASP A 46 8.92 14.85 2.12
N ALA A 47 7.96 15.74 2.39
CA ALA A 47 6.96 15.52 3.44
C ALA A 47 6.10 14.26 3.18
N ARG A 48 5.73 14.02 1.91
CA ARG A 48 4.97 12.83 1.53
C ARG A 48 5.81 11.55 1.63
N ILE A 49 7.10 11.62 1.31
CA ILE A 49 8.04 10.50 1.47
C ILE A 49 8.18 10.16 2.95
N ALA A 50 8.42 11.15 3.82
CA ALA A 50 8.56 10.93 5.26
C ALA A 50 7.31 10.28 5.89
N GLU A 51 6.12 10.72 5.47
CA GLU A 51 4.86 10.12 5.92
C GLU A 51 4.72 8.66 5.46
N LEU A 52 5.07 8.36 4.20
CA LEU A 52 5.03 6.98 3.69
C LEU A 52 6.06 6.08 4.37
N GLU A 53 7.27 6.57 4.65
CA GLU A 53 8.30 5.84 5.40
C GLU A 53 7.86 5.54 6.84
N ALA A 54 7.17 6.49 7.49
CA ALA A 54 6.59 6.28 8.81
C ALA A 54 5.52 5.18 8.78
N GLN A 55 4.66 5.18 7.76
CA GLN A 55 3.64 4.13 7.55
C GLN A 55 4.28 2.76 7.29
N VAL A 56 5.29 2.68 6.42
CA VAL A 56 6.05 1.44 6.17
C VAL A 56 6.67 0.91 7.45
N THR A 57 7.31 1.77 8.25
CA THR A 57 7.91 1.38 9.53
C THR A 57 6.87 0.85 10.52
N LYS A 58 5.70 1.51 10.61
CA LYS A 58 4.59 1.05 11.48
C LYS A 58 4.06 -0.31 11.05
N VAL A 59 3.87 -0.52 9.74
CA VAL A 59 3.42 -1.81 9.19
C VAL A 59 4.48 -2.88 9.42
N ALA A 60 5.77 -2.58 9.20
CA ALA A 60 6.87 -3.50 9.46
C ALA A 60 6.89 -3.97 10.93
N LYS A 61 6.83 -3.03 11.89
CA LYS A 61 6.73 -3.35 13.33
C LYS A 61 5.48 -4.19 13.66
N SER A 62 4.37 -3.91 12.97
CA SER A 62 3.12 -4.67 13.17
C SER A 62 3.23 -6.10 12.62
N LYS A 63 3.96 -6.29 11.51
CA LYS A 63 4.24 -7.60 10.93
C LYS A 63 5.15 -8.43 11.84
N GLU A 64 6.24 -7.85 12.34
CA GLU A 64 7.13 -8.51 13.30
C GLU A 64 6.37 -8.92 14.57
N PHE A 65 5.49 -8.06 15.08
CA PHE A 65 4.64 -8.38 16.22
C PHE A 65 3.64 -9.52 15.91
N ALA A 66 3.05 -9.53 14.71
CA ALA A 66 2.16 -10.59 14.28
C ALA A 66 2.87 -11.94 14.15
N GLU A 67 4.10 -11.95 13.63
CA GLU A 67 4.94 -13.15 13.55
C GLU A 67 5.31 -13.67 14.94
N ALA A 68 5.70 -12.78 15.86
CA ALA A 68 6.00 -13.15 17.24
C ALA A 68 4.76 -13.73 17.96
N LEU A 69 3.58 -13.13 17.76
CA LEU A 69 2.33 -13.64 18.34
C LEU A 69 1.93 -14.99 17.75
N ALA A 70 2.14 -15.20 16.44
CA ALA A 70 1.89 -16.49 15.80
C ALA A 70 2.82 -17.58 16.36
N ALA A 71 4.11 -17.27 16.54
CA ALA A 71 5.06 -18.20 17.16
C ALA A 71 4.66 -18.55 18.61
N GLU A 72 4.21 -17.55 19.38
CA GLU A 72 3.72 -17.75 20.75
C GLU A 72 2.46 -18.63 20.78
N ILE A 73 1.52 -18.42 19.87
CA ILE A 73 0.33 -19.26 19.74
C ILE A 73 0.72 -20.72 19.45
N GLU A 74 1.65 -20.97 18.53
CA GLU A 74 2.09 -22.33 18.21
C GLU A 74 2.81 -22.98 19.39
N ARG A 75 3.63 -22.22 20.14
CA ARG A 75 4.23 -22.69 21.39
C ARG A 75 3.17 -23.11 22.40
N VAL A 76 2.20 -22.24 22.69
CA VAL A 76 1.13 -22.50 23.65
C VAL A 76 0.27 -23.69 23.21
N ARG A 77 0.03 -23.87 21.89
CA ARG A 77 -0.67 -25.04 21.35
C ARG A 77 0.11 -26.33 21.63
N ALA A 78 1.41 -26.33 21.43
CA ALA A 78 2.26 -27.49 21.69
C ALA A 78 2.27 -27.84 23.19
N GLU A 79 2.48 -26.85 24.06
CA GLU A 79 2.42 -27.02 25.53
C GLU A 79 1.05 -27.58 25.96
N THR A 80 -0.05 -27.01 25.44
CA THR A 80 -1.40 -27.49 25.74
C THR A 80 -1.62 -28.94 25.29
N ALA A 81 -1.07 -29.33 24.13
CA ALA A 81 -1.16 -30.71 23.67
C ALA A 81 -0.39 -31.67 24.60
N GLU A 82 0.80 -31.27 25.03
CA GLU A 82 1.60 -32.05 25.99
C GLU A 82 0.93 -32.18 27.36
N GLU A 83 0.27 -31.11 27.83
CA GLU A 83 -0.49 -31.10 29.07
C GLU A 83 -1.74 -31.97 28.99
N LYS A 84 -2.47 -31.94 27.87
CA LYS A 84 -3.62 -32.82 27.64
C LYS A 84 -3.23 -34.29 27.71
N VAL A 85 -2.16 -34.68 27.02
CA VAL A 85 -1.64 -36.06 27.10
C VAL A 85 -1.25 -36.41 28.53
N ALA A 86 -0.57 -35.50 29.26
CA ALA A 86 -0.21 -35.73 30.65
C ALA A 86 -1.45 -35.90 31.56
N TYR A 87 -2.50 -35.14 31.31
CA TYR A 87 -3.75 -35.22 32.05
C TYR A 87 -4.47 -36.54 31.80
N GLU A 88 -4.59 -36.97 30.53
CA GLU A 88 -5.20 -38.26 30.15
C GLU A 88 -4.47 -39.43 30.80
N LEU A 89 -3.14 -39.42 30.79
CA LEU A 89 -2.32 -40.44 31.46
C LEU A 89 -2.56 -40.47 32.97
N ARG A 90 -2.66 -39.32 33.63
CA ARG A 90 -3.00 -39.25 35.07
C ARG A 90 -4.40 -39.78 35.35
N LEU A 91 -5.36 -39.47 34.47
CA LEU A 91 -6.73 -39.94 34.59
C LEU A 91 -6.81 -41.47 34.42
N ALA A 92 -5.97 -42.04 33.54
CA ALA A 92 -5.80 -43.48 33.38
C ALA A 92 -5.05 -44.15 34.57
N GLY A 93 -4.54 -43.36 35.52
CA GLY A 93 -3.88 -43.86 36.73
C GLY A 93 -2.35 -43.91 36.65
N ALA A 94 -1.73 -43.34 35.61
CA ALA A 94 -0.28 -43.31 35.51
C ALA A 94 0.36 -42.46 36.63
N HIS A 95 1.08 -43.12 37.54
CA HIS A 95 1.81 -42.44 38.62
C HIS A 95 3.08 -41.74 38.12
N ASN A 96 3.68 -42.24 37.04
CA ASN A 96 4.83 -41.61 36.38
C ASN A 96 4.49 -41.29 34.92
N VAL A 97 4.09 -40.03 34.70
CA VAL A 97 3.68 -39.52 33.37
C VAL A 97 4.83 -39.55 32.36
N VAL A 98 6.07 -39.35 32.79
CA VAL A 98 7.23 -39.33 31.87
C VAL A 98 7.47 -40.72 31.28
N ALA A 99 7.44 -41.75 32.14
CA ALA A 99 7.56 -43.14 31.69
C ALA A 99 6.38 -43.54 30.79
N ALA A 100 5.15 -43.19 31.19
CA ALA A 100 3.96 -43.51 30.41
C ALA A 100 3.96 -42.80 29.04
N LYS A 101 4.43 -41.55 28.96
CA LYS A 101 4.61 -40.83 27.68
C LYS A 101 5.63 -41.53 26.76
N ALA A 102 6.73 -42.05 27.32
CA ALA A 102 7.73 -42.77 26.52
C ALA A 102 7.15 -44.05 25.90
N LEU A 103 6.34 -44.80 26.66
CA LEU A 103 5.67 -46.01 26.18
C LEU A 103 4.51 -45.70 25.23
N LEU A 104 3.86 -44.54 25.35
CA LEU A 104 2.71 -44.14 24.53
C LEU A 104 2.98 -44.23 23.02
N GLY A 105 4.21 -43.91 22.60
CA GLY A 105 4.64 -44.05 21.20
C GLY A 105 4.64 -45.50 20.70
N GLU A 106 5.03 -46.45 21.55
CA GLU A 106 5.02 -47.89 21.24
C GLU A 106 3.60 -48.44 21.13
N HIS A 107 2.64 -47.83 21.85
CA HIS A 107 1.23 -48.19 21.83
C HIS A 107 0.39 -47.37 20.83
N GLY A 108 1.04 -46.65 19.91
CA GLY A 108 0.36 -45.90 18.85
C GLY A 108 -0.47 -44.72 19.35
N GLY A 109 -0.11 -44.13 20.49
CA GLY A 109 -0.86 -43.02 21.07
C GLY A 109 -2.06 -43.45 21.93
N ASP A 110 -2.28 -44.75 22.13
CA ASP A 110 -3.44 -45.25 22.86
C ASP A 110 -3.19 -45.32 24.38
N VAL A 111 -3.73 -44.32 25.09
CA VAL A 111 -3.63 -44.23 26.56
C VAL A 111 -4.27 -45.43 27.26
N ALA A 112 -5.29 -46.08 26.66
CA ALA A 112 -5.94 -47.23 27.28
C ALA A 112 -5.09 -48.52 27.24
N LYS A 113 -3.99 -48.52 26.48
CA LYS A 113 -3.05 -49.65 26.37
C LYS A 113 -1.86 -49.54 27.32
N LEU A 114 -1.77 -48.45 28.09
CA LEU A 114 -0.73 -48.17 29.09
C LEU A 114 -1.20 -48.52 30.50
#